data_AF-A0A3B6TN78-F1
#
_entry.id   AF-A0A3B6TN78-F1
#
_cell.length_a   1.000
_cell.length_b   1.000
_cell.length_c   1.000
_cell.angle_alpha   90.00
_cell.angle_beta   90.00
_cell.angle_gamma   90.00
#
_symmetry.space_group_name_H-M   'P 1'
#
loop_
_entity.id
_entity.type
_entity.pdbx_description
1 polymer ?
#
loop_
_entity_poly.entity_id
_entity_poly.type
_entity_poly.pdbx_seq_one_letter_code
_entity_poly.pdbx_strand_id
1 'polypeptide(L)'
;MPSWNDEETSSEEECEVVSMDMGFMEEPDTTVEPLFCGQLELAHPKCILHQMRPIKRVAFEGPVTGRRFYGCPVQENSVNCGVVEWVDGPWPTVLQRCLCKLWEMFHEQNFGRVQDKEKFEKELARLKSEHERELAKLRTENDKLCIEYTKLVDDVSKMFDWQDCRVDKQVYQKQVGEEELEKKKKELEEKAMLKVQMKKLKLAKEQRCILQSQADTSRTPGRL
;
A
#
# COMPACT_ATOMS: atom_id res chain seq x y z
N MET A 1 47.61 13.85 -46.60
CA MET A 1 48.39 12.91 -45.76
C MET A 1 48.92 13.71 -44.59
N PRO A 2 48.59 13.39 -43.33
CA PRO A 2 49.12 14.14 -42.19
C PRO A 2 50.60 13.76 -41.96
N SER A 3 51.46 14.77 -41.84
CA SER A 3 52.87 14.61 -41.46
C SER A 3 52.97 14.45 -39.95
N TRP A 4 53.71 13.44 -39.52
CA TRP A 4 54.03 13.19 -38.12
C TRP A 4 55.26 14.03 -37.78
N ASN A 5 55.14 14.93 -36.80
CA ASN A 5 56.28 15.56 -36.17
C ASN A 5 56.70 14.65 -35.02
N ASP A 6 57.88 14.05 -35.17
CA ASP A 6 58.56 13.28 -34.12
C ASP A 6 59.25 14.28 -33.18
N GLU A 7 58.54 14.71 -32.14
CA GLU A 7 59.17 15.34 -30.97
C GLU A 7 59.10 14.33 -29.82
N GLU A 8 60.05 13.40 -29.88
CA GLU A 8 60.31 12.36 -28.89
C GLU A 8 60.77 12.98 -27.56
N THR A 9 59.83 13.27 -26.66
CA THR A 9 60.14 13.24 -25.22
C THR A 9 59.89 11.83 -24.72
N SER A 10 60.90 10.97 -24.91
CA SER A 10 61.01 9.65 -24.29
C SER A 10 61.02 9.81 -22.77
N SER A 11 59.86 9.82 -22.13
CA SER A 11 59.74 9.49 -20.71
C SER A 11 59.82 7.97 -20.59
N GLU A 12 61.04 7.48 -20.38
CA GLU A 12 61.30 6.13 -19.89
C GLU A 12 60.72 5.97 -18.48
N GLU A 13 59.39 5.90 -18.38
CA GLU A 13 58.75 5.36 -17.19
C GLU A 13 58.96 3.85 -17.26
N GLU A 14 60.06 3.40 -16.65
CA GLU A 14 60.33 1.99 -16.40
C GLU A 14 59.08 1.39 -15.76
N CYS A 15 58.33 0.58 -16.52
CA CYS A 15 57.34 -0.29 -15.91
C CYS A 15 58.10 -1.17 -14.93
N GLU A 16 58.00 -0.88 -13.63
CA GLU A 16 58.61 -1.68 -12.59
C GLU A 16 58.29 -3.14 -12.88
N VAL A 17 59.34 -3.90 -13.15
CA VAL A 17 59.27 -5.36 -13.20
C VAL A 17 58.84 -5.75 -11.79
N VAL A 18 57.55 -6.02 -11.63
CA VAL A 18 57.02 -6.59 -10.40
C VAL A 18 57.76 -7.90 -10.20
N SER A 19 58.63 -7.88 -9.20
CA SER A 19 59.38 -9.02 -8.70
C SER A 19 58.43 -10.20 -8.58
N MET A 20 58.74 -11.31 -9.27
CA MET A 20 58.03 -12.58 -9.12
C MET A 20 58.27 -13.10 -7.71
N ASP A 21 57.50 -12.61 -6.74
CA ASP A 21 57.41 -13.21 -5.43
C ASP A 21 56.63 -14.53 -5.57
N MET A 22 57.25 -15.65 -5.19
CA MET A 22 56.66 -16.99 -5.29
C MET A 22 55.62 -17.28 -4.18
N GLY A 23 55.02 -16.24 -3.58
CA GLY A 23 54.02 -16.35 -2.53
C GLY A 23 52.62 -15.98 -3.02
N PHE A 24 51.78 -16.99 -3.27
CA PHE A 24 50.34 -16.87 -3.55
C PHE A 24 49.97 -16.00 -4.77
N MET A 25 50.03 -16.60 -5.97
CA MET A 25 49.34 -16.07 -7.14
C MET A 25 47.83 -16.10 -6.87
N GLU A 26 47.21 -14.95 -6.64
CA GLU A 26 45.74 -14.83 -6.56
C GLU A 26 45.12 -15.39 -7.85
N GLU A 27 44.13 -16.28 -7.71
CA GLU A 27 43.32 -16.76 -8.82
C GLU A 27 42.59 -15.56 -9.45
N PRO A 28 42.82 -15.27 -10.75
CA PRO A 28 42.20 -14.13 -11.39
C PRO A 28 40.71 -14.37 -11.64
N ASP A 29 39.96 -13.28 -11.85
CA ASP A 29 38.58 -13.37 -12.33
C ASP A 29 38.50 -14.22 -13.60
N THR A 30 37.39 -14.92 -13.81
CA THR A 30 37.28 -15.91 -14.91
C THR A 30 36.13 -15.63 -15.87
N THR A 31 36.37 -15.96 -17.14
CA THR A 31 35.33 -15.93 -18.19
C THR A 31 35.10 -17.33 -18.77
N VAL A 32 33.92 -17.54 -19.36
CA VAL A 32 33.51 -18.83 -19.93
C VAL A 32 34.05 -18.95 -21.35
N GLU A 33 34.93 -19.92 -21.59
CA GLU A 33 35.37 -20.32 -22.93
C GLU A 33 34.70 -21.65 -23.31
N PRO A 34 33.73 -21.66 -24.26
CA PRO A 34 32.97 -22.86 -24.60
C PRO A 34 33.84 -24.03 -25.06
N LEU A 35 34.97 -23.76 -25.73
CA LEU A 35 35.89 -24.77 -26.22
C LEU A 35 36.93 -25.22 -25.17
N PHE A 36 36.96 -24.56 -24.02
CA PHE A 36 37.90 -24.84 -22.92
C PHE A 36 37.16 -24.89 -21.58
N CYS A 37 36.19 -25.80 -21.49
CA CYS A 37 35.40 -26.02 -20.27
C CYS A 37 35.50 -27.47 -19.76
N GLY A 38 35.14 -27.70 -18.49
CA GLY A 38 35.05 -29.04 -17.89
C GLY A 38 36.18 -29.43 -16.90
N GLN A 39 36.09 -30.66 -16.40
CA GLN A 39 37.02 -31.26 -15.43
C GLN A 39 38.25 -31.88 -16.11
N LEU A 40 39.39 -31.89 -15.42
CA LEU A 40 40.65 -32.47 -15.89
C LEU A 40 40.70 -34.00 -15.76
N GLU A 41 41.58 -34.62 -16.56
CA GLU A 41 41.90 -36.04 -16.46
C GLU A 41 42.42 -36.43 -15.06
N LEU A 42 42.19 -37.68 -14.67
CA LEU A 42 42.51 -38.27 -13.36
C LEU A 42 43.96 -38.07 -12.89
N ALA A 43 44.90 -37.87 -13.80
CA ALA A 43 46.33 -37.76 -13.50
C ALA A 43 46.78 -36.36 -13.04
N HIS A 44 45.94 -35.33 -13.14
CA HIS A 44 46.35 -33.97 -12.80
C HIS A 44 46.43 -33.73 -11.29
N PRO A 45 47.41 -32.93 -10.82
CA PRO A 45 47.53 -32.56 -9.42
C PRO A 45 46.24 -31.95 -8.88
N LYS A 46 45.87 -32.34 -7.66
CA LYS A 46 44.74 -31.74 -6.94
C LYS A 46 45.15 -30.37 -6.40
N CYS A 47 44.17 -29.48 -6.22
CA CYS A 47 44.36 -28.26 -5.46
C CYS A 47 44.93 -28.60 -4.06
N ILE A 48 46.00 -27.92 -3.65
CA ILE A 48 46.72 -28.23 -2.40
C ILE A 48 45.83 -28.00 -1.17
N LEU A 49 45.03 -26.93 -1.19
CA LEU A 49 44.20 -26.53 -0.05
C LEU A 49 42.93 -27.38 0.07
N HIS A 50 42.17 -27.52 -1.02
CA HIS A 50 40.87 -28.20 -0.98
C HIS A 50 40.93 -29.68 -1.39
N GLN A 51 42.07 -30.16 -1.90
CA GLN A 51 42.24 -31.53 -2.40
C GLN A 51 41.21 -31.94 -3.47
N MET A 52 40.65 -30.92 -4.15
CA MET A 52 39.70 -31.07 -5.24
C MET A 52 40.42 -31.04 -6.58
N ARG A 53 39.80 -31.67 -7.58
CA ARG A 53 40.34 -31.63 -8.94
C ARG A 53 40.20 -30.24 -9.53
N PRO A 54 41.27 -29.68 -10.12
CA PRO A 54 41.17 -28.42 -10.80
C PRO A 54 40.22 -28.50 -11.99
N ILE A 55 39.66 -27.35 -12.33
CA ILE A 55 38.81 -27.15 -13.50
C ILE A 55 39.47 -26.20 -14.49
N LYS A 56 39.13 -26.35 -15.76
CA LYS A 56 39.59 -25.46 -16.83
C LYS A 56 38.95 -24.09 -16.66
N ARG A 57 39.77 -23.04 -16.62
CA ARG A 57 39.37 -21.64 -16.46
C ARG A 57 40.17 -20.76 -17.43
N VAL A 58 39.60 -19.60 -17.74
CA VAL A 58 40.25 -18.56 -18.55
C VAL A 58 40.28 -17.29 -17.72
N ALA A 59 41.47 -16.73 -17.54
CA ALA A 59 41.66 -15.51 -16.80
C ALA A 59 41.02 -14.32 -17.53
N PHE A 60 40.39 -13.44 -16.76
CA PHE A 60 39.71 -12.23 -17.21
C PHE A 60 40.11 -11.08 -16.29
N GLU A 61 41.41 -10.84 -16.20
CA GLU A 61 41.97 -9.82 -15.33
C GLU A 61 43.32 -9.34 -15.86
N GLY A 62 43.50 -8.02 -15.93
CA GLY A 62 44.77 -7.35 -16.21
C GLY A 62 45.58 -7.95 -17.37
N PRO A 63 46.91 -8.09 -17.23
CA PRO A 63 47.81 -8.56 -18.29
C PRO A 63 47.68 -10.06 -18.60
N VAL A 64 46.92 -10.82 -17.81
CA VAL A 64 46.72 -12.26 -18.01
C VAL A 64 45.39 -12.60 -18.68
N THR A 65 44.60 -11.59 -19.02
CA THR A 65 43.32 -11.75 -19.71
C THR A 65 43.43 -12.66 -20.94
N GLY A 66 42.52 -13.62 -21.03
CA GLY A 66 42.46 -14.63 -22.09
C GLY A 66 43.37 -15.83 -21.89
N ARG A 67 44.26 -15.85 -20.88
CA ARG A 67 45.14 -17.00 -20.62
C ARG A 67 44.38 -18.13 -19.93
N ARG A 68 44.63 -19.36 -20.36
CA ARG A 68 44.03 -20.57 -19.81
C ARG A 68 44.83 -21.08 -18.61
N PHE A 69 44.12 -21.49 -17.57
CA PHE A 69 44.71 -22.06 -16.37
C PHE A 69 43.82 -23.13 -15.74
N TYR A 70 44.41 -23.89 -14.83
CA TYR A 70 43.72 -24.82 -13.96
C TYR A 70 43.53 -24.19 -12.59
N GLY A 71 42.28 -24.01 -12.19
CA GLY A 71 41.93 -23.39 -10.89
C GLY A 71 41.08 -24.30 -10.03
N CYS A 72 41.01 -23.99 -8.74
CA CYS A 72 40.22 -24.76 -7.79
C CYS A 72 38.71 -24.65 -8.12
N PRO A 73 37.90 -25.72 -8.02
CA PRO A 73 36.45 -25.60 -8.23
C PRO A 73 35.73 -24.92 -7.06
N VAL A 74 36.37 -24.78 -5.90
CA VAL A 74 35.78 -24.20 -4.69
C VAL A 74 35.88 -22.68 -4.75
N GLN A 75 34.73 -22.00 -4.63
CA GLN A 75 34.61 -20.53 -4.57
C GLN A 75 34.27 -20.04 -3.15
N GLU A 76 34.56 -20.85 -2.12
CA GLU A 76 34.06 -20.64 -0.76
C GLU A 76 34.82 -19.53 -0.03
N ASN A 77 34.09 -18.46 0.30
CA ASN A 77 34.37 -17.40 1.28
C ASN A 77 35.85 -17.06 1.54
N SER A 78 36.49 -16.42 0.57
CA SER A 78 37.76 -15.66 0.67
C SER A 78 39.10 -16.39 0.74
N VAL A 79 39.14 -17.74 0.78
CA VAL A 79 40.43 -18.44 0.66
C VAL A 79 40.71 -18.72 -0.81
N ASN A 80 41.37 -17.76 -1.47
CA ASN A 80 41.86 -17.91 -2.82
C ASN A 80 42.89 -19.06 -2.86
N CYS A 81 42.60 -20.09 -3.65
CA CYS A 81 43.49 -21.25 -3.78
C CYS A 81 44.62 -21.06 -4.77
N GLY A 82 44.61 -19.92 -5.43
CA GLY A 82 45.50 -19.56 -6.50
C GLY A 82 45.34 -20.41 -7.74
N VAL A 83 46.16 -20.06 -8.74
CA VAL A 83 46.33 -20.85 -9.94
C VAL A 83 47.10 -22.12 -9.60
N VAL A 84 46.54 -23.28 -9.95
CA VAL A 84 47.23 -24.57 -9.80
C VAL A 84 48.33 -24.69 -10.86
N GLU A 85 48.00 -24.36 -12.12
CA GLU A 85 48.94 -24.39 -13.24
C GLU A 85 48.42 -23.54 -14.41
N TRP A 86 49.32 -22.88 -15.14
CA TRP A 86 49.02 -22.17 -16.37
C TRP A 86 49.17 -23.10 -17.58
N VAL A 87 48.16 -23.14 -18.44
CA VAL A 87 48.20 -23.90 -19.69
C VAL A 87 48.94 -23.12 -20.78
N ASP A 88 48.71 -21.81 -20.81
CA ASP A 88 49.36 -20.93 -21.77
C ASP A 88 50.62 -20.29 -21.17
N GLY A 89 51.66 -20.13 -22.00
CA GLY A 89 52.82 -19.32 -21.65
C GLY A 89 52.46 -17.86 -21.36
N PRO A 90 53.38 -17.08 -20.77
CA PRO A 90 53.15 -15.65 -20.59
C PRO A 90 52.93 -14.98 -21.96
N TRP A 91 52.02 -14.01 -22.00
CA TRP A 91 51.88 -13.20 -23.20
C TRP A 91 53.18 -12.45 -23.51
N PRO A 92 53.48 -12.18 -24.80
CA PRO A 92 54.57 -11.27 -25.13
C PRO A 92 54.40 -9.93 -24.43
N THR A 93 55.51 -9.30 -24.04
CA THR A 93 55.50 -8.03 -23.27
C THR A 93 54.63 -6.94 -23.91
N VAL A 94 54.64 -6.86 -25.25
CA VAL A 94 53.80 -5.91 -25.98
C VAL A 94 52.31 -6.14 -25.70
N LEU A 95 51.87 -7.40 -25.74
CA LEU A 95 50.46 -7.74 -25.48
C LEU A 95 50.10 -7.53 -24.01
N GLN A 96 50.99 -7.85 -23.06
CA GLN A 96 50.77 -7.55 -21.64
C GLN A 96 50.53 -6.06 -21.41
N ARG A 97 51.38 -5.19 -22.00
CA ARG A 97 51.22 -3.72 -21.92
C ARG A 97 49.90 -3.26 -22.52
N CYS A 98 49.52 -3.78 -23.69
CA CYS A 98 48.23 -3.46 -24.30
C CYS A 98 47.04 -3.86 -23.41
N LEU A 99 47.09 -5.06 -22.82
CA LEU A 99 46.04 -5.54 -21.91
C LEU A 99 45.96 -4.68 -20.64
N CYS A 100 47.10 -4.34 -20.01
CA CYS A 100 47.12 -3.39 -18.89
C CYS A 100 46.43 -2.09 -19.27
N LYS A 101 46.78 -1.51 -20.43
CA LYS A 101 46.20 -0.24 -20.84
C LYS A 101 44.70 -0.30 -21.09
N LEU A 102 44.22 -1.41 -21.69
CA LEU A 102 42.79 -1.64 -21.89
C LEU A 102 42.03 -1.74 -20.57
N TRP A 103 42.61 -2.41 -19.56
CA TRP A 103 42.01 -2.50 -18.23
C TRP A 103 42.00 -1.18 -17.49
N GLU A 104 43.09 -0.38 -17.56
CA GLU A 104 43.10 0.99 -17.03
C GLU A 104 41.95 1.81 -17.61
N MET A 105 41.82 1.82 -18.95
CA MET A 105 40.74 2.54 -19.64
C MET A 105 39.35 2.02 -19.24
N PHE A 106 39.19 0.70 -19.11
CA PHE A 106 37.95 0.08 -18.67
C PHE A 106 37.59 0.51 -17.25
N HIS A 107 38.55 0.50 -16.32
CA HIS A 107 38.32 0.95 -14.95
C HIS A 107 38.02 2.45 -14.88
N GLU A 108 38.77 3.31 -15.59
CA GLU A 108 38.50 4.75 -15.65
C GLU A 108 37.10 5.05 -16.20
N GLN A 109 36.73 4.43 -17.32
CA GLN A 109 35.42 4.63 -17.93
C GLN A 109 34.29 4.11 -17.04
N ASN A 110 34.49 2.97 -16.38
CA ASN A 110 33.48 2.43 -15.47
C ASN A 110 33.42 3.19 -14.15
N PHE A 111 34.51 3.77 -13.66
CA PHE A 111 34.51 4.61 -12.47
C PHE A 111 33.62 5.84 -12.66
N GLY A 112 33.69 6.50 -13.82
CA GLY A 112 32.77 7.58 -14.19
C GLY A 112 31.30 7.12 -14.19
N ARG A 113 31.01 5.97 -14.79
CA ARG A 113 29.65 5.39 -14.81
C ARG A 113 29.12 5.03 -13.43
N VAL A 114 29.98 4.48 -12.56
CA VAL A 114 29.62 4.11 -11.18
C VAL A 114 29.32 5.37 -10.37
N GLN A 115 30.14 6.42 -10.48
CA GLN A 115 29.87 7.70 -9.82
C GLN A 115 28.57 8.33 -10.29
N ASP A 116 28.30 8.32 -11.59
CA ASP A 116 27.05 8.86 -12.12
C ASP A 116 25.86 8.04 -11.63
N LYS A 117 25.95 6.70 -11.66
CA LYS A 117 24.93 5.81 -11.11
C LYS A 117 24.68 6.09 -9.62
N GLU A 118 25.72 6.24 -8.80
CA GLU A 118 25.60 6.54 -7.37
C GLU A 118 24.91 7.90 -7.15
N LYS A 119 25.26 8.93 -7.93
CA LYS A 119 24.60 10.24 -7.88
C LYS A 119 23.12 10.13 -8.25
N PHE A 120 22.79 9.41 -9.31
CA PHE A 120 21.40 9.17 -9.72
C PHE A 120 20.62 8.40 -8.65
N GLU A 121 21.19 7.36 -8.05
CA GLU A 121 20.55 6.60 -6.99
C GLU A 121 20.30 7.45 -5.73
N LYS A 122 21.27 8.29 -5.34
CA LYS A 122 21.09 9.26 -4.25
C LYS A 122 19.96 10.25 -4.53
N GLU A 123 19.90 10.77 -5.75
CA GLU A 123 18.84 11.70 -6.15
C GLU A 123 17.46 11.04 -6.20
N LEU A 124 17.38 9.80 -6.70
CA LEU A 124 16.16 9.00 -6.65
C LEU A 124 15.70 8.73 -5.22
N ALA A 125 16.62 8.43 -4.30
CA ALA A 125 16.30 8.25 -2.89
C ALA A 125 15.77 9.55 -2.26
N ARG A 126 16.39 10.69 -2.59
CA ARG A 126 15.94 12.02 -2.15
C ARG A 126 14.51 12.29 -2.62
N LEU A 127 14.23 12.12 -3.90
CA LEU A 127 12.90 12.34 -4.49
C LEU A 127 11.84 11.40 -3.90
N LYS A 128 12.16 10.13 -3.67
CA LYS A 128 11.25 9.18 -3.00
C LYS A 128 10.90 9.64 -1.59
N SER A 129 11.89 10.05 -0.80
CA SER A 129 11.67 10.55 0.56
C SER A 129 10.81 11.81 0.60
N GLU A 130 10.96 12.68 -0.41
CA GLU A 130 10.16 13.89 -0.55
C GLU A 130 8.71 13.58 -0.93
N HIS A 131 8.52 12.67 -1.89
CA HIS A 131 7.21 12.19 -2.30
C HIS A 131 6.45 11.53 -1.14
N GLU A 132 7.11 10.67 -0.35
CA GLU A 132 6.50 10.03 0.82
C GLU A 132 6.07 11.06 1.88
N ARG A 133 6.87 12.11 2.11
CA ARG A 133 6.53 13.20 3.02
C ARG A 133 5.29 13.95 2.55
N GLU A 134 5.19 14.22 1.26
CA GLU A 134 4.03 14.92 0.68
C GLU A 134 2.77 14.05 0.73
N LEU A 135 2.88 12.76 0.45
CA LEU A 135 1.78 11.81 0.65
C LEU A 135 1.32 11.76 2.11
N ALA A 136 2.24 11.81 3.07
CA ALA A 136 1.88 11.85 4.49
C ALA A 136 1.09 13.13 4.84
N LYS A 137 1.50 14.31 4.35
CA LYS A 137 0.75 15.55 4.54
C LYS A 137 -0.65 15.45 3.95
N LEU A 138 -0.76 15.03 2.69
CA LEU A 138 -2.04 14.90 2.01
C LEU A 138 -2.98 13.91 2.73
N ARG A 139 -2.44 12.80 3.25
CA ARG A 139 -3.20 11.88 4.09
C ARG A 139 -3.73 12.56 5.35
N THR A 140 -2.88 13.30 6.08
CA THR A 140 -3.33 14.00 7.28
C THR A 140 -4.37 15.08 7.00
N GLU A 141 -4.29 15.77 5.87
CA GLU A 141 -5.30 16.74 5.44
C GLU A 141 -6.61 16.06 5.05
N ASN A 142 -6.53 14.92 4.36
CA ASN A 142 -7.69 14.14 4.01
C ASN A 142 -8.42 13.59 5.26
N ASP A 143 -7.66 13.08 6.24
CA ASP A 143 -8.20 12.61 7.51
C ASP A 143 -8.91 13.74 8.28
N LYS A 144 -8.31 14.95 8.31
CA LYS A 144 -8.95 16.14 8.90
C LYS A 144 -10.26 16.48 8.20
N LEU A 145 -10.25 16.51 6.87
CA LEU A 145 -11.46 16.76 6.08
C LEU A 145 -12.52 15.69 6.30
N CYS A 146 -12.14 14.42 6.44
CA CYS A 146 -13.07 13.34 6.76
C CYS A 146 -13.72 13.54 8.13
N ILE A 147 -12.96 13.96 9.13
CA ILE A 147 -13.48 14.27 10.47
C ILE A 147 -14.44 15.47 10.41
N GLU A 148 -14.06 16.55 9.73
CA GLU A 148 -14.90 17.74 9.57
C GLU A 148 -16.19 17.44 8.82
N TYR A 149 -16.10 16.67 7.73
CA TYR A 149 -17.25 16.21 6.96
C TYR A 149 -18.19 15.36 7.81
N THR A 150 -17.65 14.38 8.55
CA THR A 150 -18.44 13.53 9.43
C THR A 150 -19.17 14.35 10.49
N LYS A 151 -18.49 15.30 11.11
CA LYS A 151 -19.10 16.22 12.08
C LYS A 151 -20.22 17.05 11.45
N LEU A 152 -20.02 17.59 10.26
CA LEU A 152 -21.04 18.35 9.55
C LEU A 152 -22.27 17.49 9.25
N VAL A 153 -22.05 16.24 8.80
CA VAL A 153 -23.13 15.27 8.56
C VAL A 153 -23.89 14.97 9.85
N ASP A 154 -23.20 14.77 10.98
CA ASP A 154 -23.81 14.53 12.27
C ASP A 154 -24.62 15.75 12.75
N ASP A 155 -24.08 16.97 12.60
CA ASP A 155 -24.75 18.21 13.00
C ASP A 155 -25.99 18.45 12.14
N VAL A 156 -25.93 18.18 10.83
CA VAL A 156 -27.08 18.24 9.92
C VAL A 156 -28.12 17.20 10.29
N SER A 157 -27.72 15.96 10.57
CA SER A 157 -28.63 14.87 10.97
C SER A 157 -29.39 15.24 12.25
N LYS A 158 -28.69 15.77 13.27
CA LYS A 158 -29.30 16.23 14.52
C LYS A 158 -30.31 17.37 14.31
N MET A 159 -30.09 18.25 13.33
CA MET A 159 -31.04 19.33 13.01
C MET A 159 -32.35 18.76 12.49
N PHE A 160 -32.30 17.71 11.65
CA PHE A 160 -33.50 17.03 11.16
C PHE A 160 -34.19 16.24 12.27
N ASP A 161 -33.45 15.47 13.07
CA ASP A 161 -34.01 14.70 14.20
C ASP A 161 -34.70 15.59 15.23
N TRP A 162 -34.14 16.76 15.55
CA TRP A 162 -34.75 17.73 16.46
C TRP A 162 -36.08 18.27 15.92
N GLN A 163 -36.16 18.48 14.61
CA GLN A 163 -37.35 18.99 13.95
C GLN A 163 -38.46 17.94 13.89
N ASP A 164 -38.11 16.70 13.57
CA ASP A 164 -39.05 15.57 13.55
C ASP A 164 -39.59 15.26 14.95
N CYS A 165 -38.72 15.23 15.96
CA CYS A 165 -39.12 14.99 17.35
C CYS A 165 -40.05 16.10 17.89
N ARG A 166 -39.89 17.36 17.42
CA ARG A 166 -40.78 18.48 17.76
C ARG A 166 -42.15 18.32 17.09
N VAL A 167 -42.20 17.89 15.84
CA VAL A 167 -43.43 17.64 15.09
C VAL A 167 -44.22 16.50 15.73
N ASP A 168 -43.57 15.38 16.04
CA ASP A 168 -44.21 14.22 16.67
C ASP A 168 -44.87 14.58 18.00
N LYS A 169 -44.19 15.37 18.84
CA LYS A 169 -44.74 15.83 20.12
C LYS A 169 -45.96 16.73 19.95
N GLN A 170 -45.97 17.58 18.92
CA GLN A 170 -47.11 18.43 18.58
C GLN A 170 -48.30 17.63 18.06
N VAL A 171 -48.05 16.65 17.19
CA VAL A 171 -49.07 15.75 16.65
C VAL A 171 -49.69 14.92 17.77
N TYR A 172 -48.88 14.35 18.66
CA TYR A 172 -49.36 13.56 19.80
C TYR A 172 -50.25 14.38 20.75
N GLN A 173 -49.82 15.60 21.13
CA GLN A 173 -50.63 16.47 21.99
C GLN A 173 -51.97 16.85 21.35
N LYS A 174 -51.98 17.08 20.02
CA LYS A 174 -53.20 17.41 19.28
C LYS A 174 -54.16 16.22 19.21
N GLN A 175 -53.65 15.01 18.94
CA GLN A 175 -54.45 13.78 18.93
C GLN A 175 -55.10 13.51 20.29
N VAL A 176 -54.32 13.64 21.38
CA VAL A 176 -54.86 13.48 22.74
C VAL A 176 -55.96 14.50 23.05
N GLY A 177 -55.77 15.76 22.62
CA GLY A 177 -56.79 16.81 22.79
C GLY A 177 -58.07 16.56 21.98
N GLU A 178 -57.94 16.04 20.74
CA GLU A 178 -59.07 15.68 19.89
C GLU A 178 -59.85 14.48 20.44
N GLU A 179 -59.17 13.45 20.96
CA GLU A 179 -59.83 12.32 21.63
C GLU A 179 -60.60 12.73 22.88
N GLU A 180 -60.04 13.62 23.72
CA GLU A 180 -60.77 14.14 24.89
C GLU A 180 -62.02 14.94 24.49
N LEU A 181 -61.92 15.77 23.45
CA LEU A 181 -63.05 16.55 22.96
C LEU A 181 -64.15 15.65 22.40
N GLU A 182 -63.79 14.63 21.62
CA GLU A 182 -64.74 13.66 21.08
C GLU A 182 -65.44 12.88 22.19
N LYS A 183 -64.71 12.52 23.26
CA LYS A 183 -65.29 11.86 24.43
C LYS A 183 -66.29 12.76 25.17
N LYS A 184 -65.93 14.03 25.41
CA LYS A 184 -66.83 15.03 26.02
C LYS A 184 -68.07 15.31 25.16
N LYS A 185 -67.92 15.31 23.84
CA LYS A 185 -69.04 15.48 22.90
C LYS A 185 -70.03 14.32 23.02
N LYS A 186 -69.56 13.07 23.04
CA LYS A 186 -70.41 11.88 23.24
C LYS A 186 -71.14 11.90 24.58
N GLU A 187 -70.46 12.26 25.66
CA GLU A 187 -71.08 12.42 26.99
C GLU A 187 -72.18 13.49 26.99
N LEU A 188 -71.94 14.63 26.32
CA LEU A 188 -72.95 15.69 26.16
C LEU A 188 -74.17 15.24 25.35
N GLU A 189 -73.95 14.52 24.26
CA GLU A 189 -75.01 13.96 23.42
C GLU A 189 -75.86 12.94 24.19
N GLU A 190 -75.24 12.04 24.95
CA GLU A 190 -75.94 11.06 25.79
C GLU A 190 -76.76 11.76 26.88
N LYS A 191 -76.16 12.76 27.55
CA LYS A 191 -76.85 13.56 28.57
C LYS A 191 -78.04 14.34 27.97
N ALA A 192 -77.90 14.85 26.75
CA ALA A 192 -78.99 15.51 26.04
C ALA A 192 -80.11 14.51 25.68
N MET A 193 -79.76 13.32 25.17
CA MET A 193 -80.70 12.27 24.84
C MET A 193 -81.52 11.82 26.07
N LEU A 194 -80.84 11.60 27.20
CA LEU A 194 -81.48 11.25 28.47
C LEU A 194 -82.45 12.34 28.93
N LYS A 195 -82.06 13.62 28.79
CA LYS A 195 -82.94 14.77 29.09
C LYS A 195 -84.20 14.78 28.22
N VAL A 196 -84.08 14.47 26.93
CA VAL A 196 -85.22 14.37 26.01
C VAL A 196 -86.13 13.21 26.42
N GLN A 197 -85.57 12.04 26.73
CA GLN A 197 -86.35 10.89 27.21
C GLN A 197 -87.10 11.21 28.51
N MET A 198 -86.45 11.86 29.47
CA MET A 198 -87.07 12.33 30.72
C MET A 198 -88.25 13.26 30.44
N LYS A 199 -88.10 14.23 29.52
CA LYS A 199 -89.19 15.13 29.13
C LYS A 199 -90.34 14.38 28.46
N LYS A 200 -90.05 13.43 27.55
CA LYS A 200 -91.08 12.58 26.93
C LYS A 200 -91.86 11.76 27.97
N LEU A 201 -91.16 11.16 28.95
CA LEU A 201 -91.78 10.41 30.04
C LEU A 201 -92.68 11.28 30.91
N LYS A 202 -92.26 12.52 31.23
CA LYS A 202 -93.10 13.47 31.96
C LYS A 202 -94.36 13.81 31.18
N LEU A 203 -94.22 14.13 29.89
CA LEU A 203 -95.35 14.46 29.03
C LEU A 203 -96.35 13.29 28.92
N ALA A 204 -95.86 12.05 28.78
CA ALA A 204 -96.69 10.85 28.76
C ALA A 204 -97.42 10.60 30.09
N LYS A 205 -96.77 10.90 31.23
CA LYS A 205 -97.42 10.83 32.55
C LYS A 205 -98.52 11.89 32.69
N GLU A 206 -98.26 13.13 32.26
CA GLU A 206 -99.26 14.21 32.24
C GLU A 206 -100.45 13.84 31.34
N GLN A 207 -100.20 13.38 30.12
CA GLN A 207 -101.25 12.90 29.19
C GLN A 207 -102.09 11.77 29.79
N ARG A 208 -101.47 10.79 30.46
CA ARG A 208 -102.22 9.73 31.18
C ARG A 208 -103.09 10.28 32.31
N CYS A 209 -102.58 11.24 33.08
CA CYS A 209 -103.37 11.87 34.15
C CYS A 209 -104.61 12.59 33.61
N ILE A 210 -104.45 13.30 32.48
CA ILE A 210 -105.55 13.99 31.77
C ILE A 210 -106.57 12.97 31.22
N LEU A 211 -106.11 11.87 30.62
CA LEU A 211 -107.02 10.84 30.09
C LEU A 211 -107.77 10.11 31.22
N GLN A 212 -107.11 9.87 32.37
CA GLN A 212 -107.74 9.24 33.53
C GLN A 212 -108.85 10.13 34.11
N SER A 213 -108.61 11.45 34.25
CA SER A 213 -109.63 12.37 34.74
C SER A 213 -110.82 12.54 33.77
N GLN A 214 -110.58 12.45 32.46
CA GLN A 214 -111.65 12.40 31.45
C GLN A 214 -112.45 11.08 31.51
N ALA A 215 -111.79 9.95 31.76
CA ALA A 215 -112.47 8.66 31.93
C ALA A 215 -113.34 8.65 33.21
N ASP A 216 -112.85 9.20 34.31
CA ASP A 216 -113.57 9.25 35.59
C ASP A 216 -114.81 10.17 35.55
N THR A 217 -114.79 11.23 34.72
CA THR A 217 -115.95 12.11 34.48
C THR A 217 -116.98 11.52 33.52
N SER A 218 -116.60 10.57 32.66
CA SER A 218 -117.51 9.84 31.77
C SER A 218 -118.19 8.62 32.43
N ARG A 219 -117.70 8.16 33.59
CA ARG A 219 -118.21 6.98 34.32
C ARG A 219 -119.26 7.30 35.40
N THR A 220 -119.74 8.54 35.47
CA THR A 220 -120.92 8.93 36.25
C THR A 220 -122.17 9.02 35.36
N PRO A 221 -123.07 8.01 35.34
CA PRO A 221 -124.45 8.22 34.91
C PRO A 221 -125.23 8.94 36.01
N GLY A 222 -126.05 9.88 35.56
CA GLY A 222 -126.88 10.71 36.39
C GLY A 222 -127.87 9.93 37.26
N ARG A 223 -128.18 10.60 38.36
CA ARG A 223 -129.33 10.43 39.23
C ARG A 223 -130.62 10.73 38.43
N LEU A 224 -131.52 9.75 38.33
CA LEU A 224 -132.98 9.86 38.45
C LEU A 224 -133.54 8.46 38.73
#